data_AF-A0A7K7WN83-F1
#
_entry.id   AF-A0A7K7WN83-F1
#
_cell.length_a   1.000
_cell.length_b   1.000
_cell.length_c   1.000
_cell.angle_alpha   90.00
_cell.angle_beta   90.00
_cell.angle_gamma   90.00
#
_symmetry.space_group_name_H-M   'P 1'
#
loop_
_entity.id
_entity.type
_entity.pdbx_description
1 polymer ?
#
loop_
_entity_poly.entity_id
_entity_poly.type
_entity_poly.pdbx_seq_one_letter_code
_entity_poly.pdbx_strand_id
1 'polypeptide(L)'
;MKVLVALILLVQLPVHKAVPAAPPPPPLGCDDPESEAAAELAVNYINDHSHHGYKFALNRIENVRVLPQGPNNQILFLELDLLETKCHILSPVPLENCTVRSFEEHAVEGDCDVKLQKLDGKLSVLASKCHSHADSAEDVIRVCPDCPLLENLNNSEVLTGAAAALNEHNSKTADAYLKLLEIGRARIQFHPVRLVFVEFAVAATNCSAEESKANVDACQLLPEDESNFGFCTATIATEPTTDVQVDCKLYGHQPGVSYPHPGQDTSAGLLPNVQGFTNHNLRLSHNNPVASESSSSEFPTSVIAAKSVAKRAVAEAAQHDKVVRPVGFAPPPPPCPGRIHYFKI
;
A
#
# COMPACT_ATOMS: atom_id res chain seq x y z
N MET A 1 -58.34 -52.32 27.69
CA MET A 1 -58.17 -51.69 26.35
C MET A 1 -57.44 -50.34 26.35
N LYS A 2 -57.41 -49.54 27.43
CA LYS A 2 -56.69 -48.24 27.45
C LYS A 2 -55.16 -48.35 27.56
N VAL A 3 -54.64 -49.45 28.13
CA VAL A 3 -53.20 -49.66 28.33
C VAL A 3 -52.47 -50.08 27.04
N LEU A 4 -53.17 -50.77 26.12
CA LEU A 4 -52.58 -51.20 24.84
C LEU A 4 -52.39 -50.02 23.86
N VAL A 5 -53.25 -49.01 23.92
CA VAL A 5 -53.18 -47.82 23.04
C VAL A 5 -51.98 -46.93 23.42
N ALA A 6 -51.63 -46.85 24.70
CA ALA A 6 -50.46 -46.10 25.17
C ALA A 6 -49.13 -46.75 24.74
N LEU A 7 -49.07 -48.09 24.69
CA LEU A 7 -47.88 -48.82 24.26
C LEU A 7 -47.63 -48.72 22.74
N ILE A 8 -48.68 -48.58 21.93
CA ILE A 8 -48.54 -48.42 20.47
C ILE A 8 -48.09 -46.99 20.10
N LEU A 9 -48.45 -45.97 20.91
CA LEU A 9 -48.01 -44.58 20.69
C LEU A 9 -46.53 -44.34 21.06
N LEU A 10 -45.94 -45.15 21.95
CA LEU A 10 -44.51 -45.07 22.30
C LEU A 10 -43.58 -45.71 21.24
N VAL A 11 -44.13 -46.56 20.36
CA VAL A 11 -43.35 -47.26 19.31
C VAL A 11 -43.21 -46.42 18.02
N GLN A 12 -43.88 -45.26 17.93
CA GLN A 12 -43.84 -44.39 16.76
C GLN A 12 -43.02 -43.11 16.94
N LEU A 13 -42.19 -42.99 17.98
CA LEU A 13 -41.15 -41.97 17.96
C LEU A 13 -40.11 -42.39 16.92
N PRO A 14 -40.05 -41.76 15.74
CA PRO A 14 -38.97 -42.02 14.82
C PRO A 14 -37.74 -41.55 15.56
N VAL A 15 -36.82 -42.47 15.87
CA VAL A 15 -35.45 -42.13 16.24
C VAL A 15 -34.93 -41.31 15.07
N HIS A 16 -35.10 -40.00 15.15
CA HIS A 16 -34.46 -39.04 14.27
C HIS A 16 -32.99 -39.23 14.55
N LYS A 17 -32.36 -40.13 13.79
CA LYS A 17 -30.92 -40.11 13.65
C LYS A 17 -30.63 -38.73 13.09
N ALA A 18 -30.18 -37.83 13.97
CA ALA A 18 -29.63 -36.57 13.55
C ALA A 18 -28.63 -36.92 12.44
N VAL A 19 -28.90 -36.46 11.23
CA VAL A 19 -27.92 -36.50 10.14
C VAL A 19 -26.65 -35.90 10.75
N PRO A 20 -25.50 -36.59 10.70
CA PRO A 20 -24.26 -36.01 11.20
C PRO A 20 -24.14 -34.63 10.58
N ALA A 21 -24.07 -33.60 11.43
CA ALA A 21 -23.87 -32.24 10.96
C ALA A 21 -22.68 -32.28 9.99
N ALA A 22 -22.88 -31.77 8.77
CA ALA A 22 -21.80 -31.70 7.81
C ALA A 22 -20.60 -31.05 8.52
N PRO A 23 -19.39 -31.62 8.38
CA PRO A 23 -18.21 -31.02 9.00
C PRO A 23 -18.14 -29.55 8.61
N PRO A 24 -17.80 -28.65 9.55
CA PRO A 24 -17.70 -27.23 9.24
C PRO A 24 -16.77 -27.05 8.04
N PRO A 25 -17.03 -26.05 7.18
CA PRO A 25 -16.13 -25.75 6.07
C PRO A 25 -14.71 -25.63 6.61
N PRO A 26 -13.71 -26.12 5.85
CA PRO A 26 -12.32 -25.90 6.24
C PRO A 26 -12.07 -24.40 6.41
N PRO A 27 -11.17 -24.01 7.34
CA PRO A 27 -10.76 -22.62 7.49
C PRO A 27 -10.35 -22.02 6.15
N LEU A 28 -10.61 -20.73 5.98
CA LEU A 28 -10.15 -19.99 4.82
C LEU A 28 -8.61 -20.05 4.78
N GLY A 29 -8.05 -20.48 3.65
CA GLY A 29 -6.60 -20.55 3.44
C GLY A 29 -6.07 -19.27 2.82
N CYS A 30 -4.81 -18.94 3.07
CA CYS A 30 -4.19 -17.74 2.53
C CYS A 30 -4.12 -17.77 0.98
N ASP A 31 -3.95 -18.94 0.37
CA ASP A 31 -3.97 -19.10 -1.10
C ASP A 31 -5.38 -19.34 -1.69
N ASP A 32 -6.44 -19.28 -0.88
CA ASP A 32 -7.79 -19.42 -1.39
C ASP A 32 -8.14 -18.19 -2.27
N PRO A 33 -8.88 -18.36 -3.38
CA PRO A 33 -9.26 -17.24 -4.26
C PRO A 33 -10.01 -16.11 -3.56
N GLU A 34 -10.71 -16.42 -2.47
CA GLU A 34 -11.39 -15.43 -1.64
C GLU A 34 -10.41 -14.59 -0.80
N SER A 35 -9.33 -15.18 -0.30
CA SER A 35 -8.27 -14.48 0.43
C SER A 35 -7.48 -13.56 -0.51
N GLU A 36 -7.13 -14.06 -1.69
CA GLU A 36 -6.47 -13.29 -2.75
C GLU A 36 -7.32 -12.07 -3.19
N ALA A 37 -8.62 -12.26 -3.37
CA ALA A 37 -9.52 -11.15 -3.69
C ALA A 37 -9.67 -10.13 -2.54
N ALA A 38 -9.63 -10.59 -1.28
CA ALA A 38 -9.63 -9.71 -0.12
C ALA A 38 -8.31 -8.93 0.00
N ALA A 39 -7.18 -9.57 -0.29
CA ALA A 39 -5.87 -8.94 -0.31
C ALA A 39 -5.75 -7.93 -1.47
N GLU A 40 -6.25 -8.24 -2.66
CA GLU A 40 -6.30 -7.30 -3.79
C GLU A 40 -7.08 -6.03 -3.41
N LEU A 41 -8.27 -6.19 -2.80
CA LEU A 41 -9.05 -5.05 -2.32
C LEU A 41 -8.30 -4.24 -1.25
N ALA A 42 -7.64 -4.93 -0.31
CA ALA A 42 -6.86 -4.30 0.74
C ALA A 42 -5.69 -3.48 0.19
N VAL A 43 -4.92 -4.04 -0.76
CA VAL A 43 -3.78 -3.36 -1.38
C VAL A 43 -4.23 -2.15 -2.19
N ASN A 44 -5.33 -2.27 -2.94
CA ASN A 44 -5.90 -1.12 -3.65
C ASN A 44 -6.32 -0.02 -2.67
N TYR A 45 -7.01 -0.37 -1.57
CA TYR A 45 -7.35 0.60 -0.53
C TYR A 45 -6.11 1.28 0.06
N ILE A 46 -5.07 0.52 0.40
CA ILE A 46 -3.81 1.06 0.94
C ILE A 46 -3.22 2.07 -0.04
N ASN A 47 -3.06 1.69 -1.31
CA ASN A 47 -2.50 2.56 -2.35
C ASN A 47 -3.35 3.81 -2.60
N ASP A 48 -4.68 3.69 -2.62
CA ASP A 48 -5.60 4.81 -2.85
C ASP A 48 -5.62 5.81 -1.69
N HIS A 49 -5.31 5.36 -0.46
CA HIS A 49 -5.26 6.20 0.75
C HIS A 49 -3.82 6.60 1.10
N SER A 50 -2.89 6.38 0.18
CA SER A 50 -1.50 6.79 0.30
C SER A 50 -1.33 8.21 -0.23
N HIS A 51 -0.67 9.05 0.57
CA HIS A 51 -0.49 10.47 0.24
C HIS A 51 0.92 10.81 -0.27
N HIS A 52 1.83 9.84 -0.25
CA HIS A 52 3.19 10.00 -0.73
C HIS A 52 3.84 8.66 -0.98
N GLY A 53 4.95 8.69 -1.72
CA GLY A 53 5.73 7.51 -2.01
C GLY A 53 5.25 6.71 -3.20
N TYR A 54 5.47 5.40 -3.14
CA TYR A 54 5.21 4.48 -4.24
C TYR A 54 4.04 3.56 -3.93
N LYS A 55 3.40 3.06 -4.98
CA LYS A 55 2.41 2.00 -4.87
C LYS A 55 3.09 0.71 -4.41
N PHE A 56 2.40 -0.04 -3.57
CA PHE A 56 2.82 -1.36 -3.09
C PHE A 56 2.05 -2.46 -3.81
N ALA A 57 2.72 -3.56 -4.11
CA ALA A 57 2.14 -4.78 -4.65
C ALA A 57 2.12 -5.89 -3.60
N LEU A 58 1.11 -6.77 -3.63
CA LEU A 58 1.04 -7.94 -2.77
C LEU A 58 2.18 -8.91 -3.06
N ASN A 59 3.03 -9.22 -2.07
CA ASN A 59 4.01 -10.30 -2.16
C ASN A 59 3.51 -11.59 -1.52
N ARG A 60 2.82 -11.50 -0.38
CA ARG A 60 2.33 -12.66 0.35
C ARG A 60 1.17 -12.32 1.27
N ILE A 61 0.26 -13.28 1.45
CA ILE A 61 -0.71 -13.27 2.55
C ILE A 61 -0.11 -14.14 3.66
N GLU A 62 0.41 -13.53 4.72
CA GLU A 62 1.01 -14.27 5.85
C GLU A 62 -0.04 -15.01 6.66
N ASN A 63 -1.20 -14.37 6.82
CA ASN A 63 -2.25 -14.89 7.67
C ASN A 63 -3.63 -14.40 7.24
N VAL A 64 -4.61 -15.27 7.47
CA VAL A 64 -6.03 -14.96 7.30
C VAL A 64 -6.75 -15.39 8.55
N ARG A 65 -7.51 -14.48 9.18
CA ARG A 65 -8.37 -14.82 10.32
C ARG A 65 -9.78 -14.34 10.06
N VAL A 66 -10.74 -15.24 10.18
CA VAL A 66 -12.16 -14.95 9.92
C VAL A 66 -12.95 -15.03 11.22
N LEU A 67 -13.64 -13.95 11.59
CA LEU A 67 -14.53 -13.87 12.74
C LEU A 67 -15.98 -13.67 12.28
N PRO A 68 -16.85 -14.68 12.39
CA PRO A 68 -18.28 -14.54 12.09
C PRO A 68 -18.93 -13.50 13.02
N GLN A 69 -19.71 -12.57 12.46
CA GLN A 69 -20.47 -11.55 13.20
C GLN A 69 -21.98 -11.79 13.16
N GLY A 70 -22.44 -12.81 12.44
CA GLY A 70 -23.84 -13.14 12.29
C GLY A 70 -24.13 -13.81 10.93
N PRO A 71 -25.40 -13.97 10.57
CA PRO A 71 -25.79 -14.44 9.25
C PRO A 71 -25.20 -13.52 8.18
N ASN A 72 -24.50 -14.09 7.19
CA ASN A 72 -23.89 -13.37 6.06
C ASN A 72 -22.94 -12.20 6.42
N ASN A 73 -22.46 -12.11 7.67
CA ASN A 73 -21.56 -11.05 8.11
C ASN A 73 -20.31 -11.65 8.77
N GLN A 74 -19.13 -11.29 8.28
CA GLN A 74 -17.85 -11.77 8.76
C GLN A 74 -16.84 -10.63 8.79
N ILE A 75 -15.94 -10.63 9.78
CA ILE A 75 -14.73 -9.80 9.78
C ILE A 75 -13.55 -10.66 9.36
N LEU A 76 -12.74 -10.16 8.44
CA LEU A 76 -11.50 -10.77 8.02
C LEU A 76 -10.35 -9.89 8.54
N PHE A 77 -9.35 -10.51 9.16
CA PHE A 77 -8.07 -9.89 9.45
C PHE A 77 -7.02 -10.53 8.54
N LEU A 78 -6.33 -9.69 7.76
CA LEU A 78 -5.24 -10.07 6.88
C LEU A 78 -3.93 -9.52 7.47
N GLU A 79 -2.91 -10.37 7.50
CA GLU A 79 -1.51 -9.97 7.67
C GLU A 79 -0.89 -10.12 6.27
N LEU A 80 -0.42 -9.03 5.68
CA LEU A 80 0.06 -8.95 4.29
C LEU A 80 1.51 -8.48 4.24
N ASP A 81 2.31 -9.17 3.44
CA ASP A 81 3.63 -8.69 3.01
C ASP A 81 3.49 -8.01 1.66
N LEU A 82 3.91 -6.77 1.58
CA LEU A 82 3.87 -5.95 0.38
C LEU A 82 5.28 -5.57 -0.08
N LEU A 83 5.42 -5.26 -1.37
CA LEU A 83 6.67 -4.76 -1.95
C LEU A 83 6.45 -3.46 -2.71
N GLU A 84 7.37 -2.51 -2.51
CA GLU A 84 7.41 -1.23 -3.20
C GLU A 84 7.58 -1.42 -4.72
N THR A 85 6.77 -0.69 -5.50
CA THR A 85 6.89 -0.66 -6.96
C THR A 85 7.64 0.58 -7.44
N LYS A 86 7.93 0.64 -8.74
CA LYS A 86 8.49 1.83 -9.40
C LYS A 86 7.46 2.91 -9.70
N CYS A 87 6.17 2.66 -9.42
CA CYS A 87 5.12 3.65 -9.64
C CYS A 87 4.95 4.52 -8.41
N HIS A 88 5.19 5.81 -8.54
CA HIS A 88 4.74 6.78 -7.54
C HIS A 88 3.21 6.73 -7.39
N ILE A 89 2.68 7.06 -6.20
CA ILE A 89 1.23 7.09 -5.93
C ILE A 89 0.46 8.00 -6.90
N LEU A 90 1.09 9.10 -7.34
CA LEU A 90 0.54 10.04 -8.34
C LEU A 90 0.56 9.50 -9.77
N SER A 91 1.18 8.36 -10.03
CA SER A 91 1.23 7.76 -11.36
C SER A 91 -0.15 7.19 -11.75
N PRO A 92 -0.66 7.50 -12.95
CA PRO A 92 -1.91 6.93 -13.46
C PRO A 92 -1.79 5.45 -13.85
N VAL A 93 -0.57 4.90 -13.84
CA VAL A 93 -0.32 3.51 -14.23
C VAL A 93 -1.06 2.58 -13.25
N PRO A 94 -1.92 1.66 -13.74
CA PRO A 94 -2.57 0.66 -12.90
C PRO A 94 -1.54 -0.21 -12.17
N LEU A 95 -1.85 -0.64 -10.95
CA LEU A 95 -0.91 -1.36 -10.08
C LEU A 95 -0.34 -2.61 -10.76
N GLU A 96 -1.14 -3.32 -11.55
CA GLU A 96 -0.75 -4.55 -12.25
C GLU A 96 0.35 -4.33 -13.29
N ASN A 97 0.51 -3.09 -13.76
CA ASN A 97 1.55 -2.68 -14.70
C ASN A 97 2.74 -1.99 -14.02
N CYS A 98 2.71 -1.86 -12.69
CA CYS A 98 3.80 -1.30 -11.92
C CYS A 98 4.83 -2.38 -11.59
N THR A 99 6.05 -2.20 -12.09
CA THR A 99 7.14 -3.13 -11.81
C THR A 99 7.54 -3.06 -10.34
N VAL A 100 7.53 -4.21 -9.65
CA VAL A 100 8.07 -4.35 -8.30
C VAL A 100 9.59 -4.17 -8.32
N ARG A 101 10.13 -3.44 -7.35
CA ARG A 101 11.59 -3.30 -7.20
C ARG A 101 12.19 -4.63 -6.77
N SER A 102 13.30 -5.00 -7.39
CA SER A 102 13.99 -6.24 -7.01
C SER A 102 14.80 -6.03 -5.73
N PHE A 103 15.17 -7.15 -5.10
CA PHE A 103 16.04 -7.17 -3.93
C PHE A 103 17.37 -6.41 -4.16
N GLU A 104 17.96 -6.52 -5.35
CA GLU A 104 19.20 -5.82 -5.71
C GLU A 104 19.02 -4.29 -5.81
N GLU A 105 17.79 -3.83 -5.99
CA GLU A 105 17.46 -2.41 -5.95
C GLU A 105 17.32 -1.88 -4.52
N HIS A 106 17.56 -2.71 -3.50
CA HIS A 106 17.36 -2.46 -2.06
C HIS A 106 15.87 -2.22 -1.80
N ALA A 107 15.05 -3.27 -1.99
CA ALA A 107 13.61 -3.15 -2.00
C ALA A 107 13.08 -2.63 -0.66
N VAL A 108 11.90 -2.02 -0.71
CA VAL A 108 11.16 -1.58 0.48
C VAL A 108 9.97 -2.50 0.63
N GLU A 109 9.88 -3.09 1.80
CA GLU A 109 8.87 -4.06 2.19
C GLU A 109 7.83 -3.37 3.06
N GLY A 110 6.60 -3.86 3.00
CA GLY A 110 5.48 -3.33 3.78
C GLY A 110 4.74 -4.43 4.51
N ASP A 111 4.79 -4.41 5.84
CA ASP A 111 4.05 -5.32 6.71
C ASP A 111 2.71 -4.67 7.08
N CYS A 112 1.61 -5.21 6.58
CA CYS A 112 0.29 -4.60 6.72
C CYS A 112 -0.73 -5.51 7.42
N ASP A 113 -1.32 -4.98 8.50
CA ASP A 113 -2.51 -5.51 9.14
C ASP A 113 -3.76 -4.85 8.55
N VAL A 114 -4.67 -5.63 7.99
CA VAL A 114 -5.90 -5.10 7.38
C VAL A 114 -7.13 -5.79 7.93
N LYS A 115 -8.09 -4.97 8.40
CA LYS A 115 -9.40 -5.41 8.86
C LYS A 115 -10.43 -5.14 7.77
N LEU A 116 -11.08 -6.20 7.27
CA LEU A 116 -12.15 -6.13 6.29
C LEU A 116 -13.46 -6.65 6.88
N GLN A 117 -14.57 -6.21 6.29
CA GLN A 117 -15.89 -6.77 6.52
C GLN A 117 -16.41 -7.42 5.25
N LYS A 118 -16.91 -8.65 5.36
CA LYS A 118 -17.69 -9.33 4.33
C LYS A 118 -19.15 -9.36 4.76
N LEU A 119 -19.97 -8.50 4.15
CA LEU A 119 -21.41 -8.41 4.42
C LEU A 119 -22.19 -8.76 3.15
N ASP A 120 -23.06 -9.76 3.23
CA ASP A 120 -23.86 -10.28 2.10
C ASP A 120 -23.02 -10.60 0.86
N GLY A 121 -21.80 -11.10 1.10
CA GLY A 121 -20.85 -11.47 0.06
C GLY A 121 -20.04 -10.31 -0.53
N LYS A 122 -20.24 -9.07 -0.06
CA LYS A 122 -19.46 -7.89 -0.47
C LYS A 122 -18.37 -7.60 0.55
N LEU A 123 -17.16 -7.35 0.07
CA LEU A 123 -16.01 -6.97 0.89
C LEU A 123 -15.89 -5.44 0.97
N SER A 124 -15.52 -4.93 2.14
CA SER A 124 -15.14 -3.53 2.36
C SER A 124 -14.02 -3.46 3.38
N VAL A 125 -13.04 -2.57 3.18
CA VAL A 125 -11.98 -2.32 4.16
C VAL A 125 -12.52 -1.44 5.29
N LEU A 126 -12.25 -1.83 6.53
CA LEU A 126 -12.64 -1.07 7.72
C LEU A 126 -11.46 -0.26 8.29
N ALA A 127 -10.27 -0.87 8.27
CA ALA A 127 -9.03 -0.24 8.71
C ALA A 127 -7.82 -0.99 8.14
N SER A 128 -6.72 -0.28 7.97
CA SER A 128 -5.39 -0.80 7.68
C SER A 128 -4.35 -0.13 8.58
N LYS A 129 -3.32 -0.89 8.94
CA LYS A 129 -2.10 -0.38 9.57
C LYS A 129 -0.92 -1.02 8.86
N CYS A 130 0.02 -0.23 8.40
CA CYS A 130 1.18 -0.72 7.67
C CYS A 130 2.48 -0.20 8.29
N HIS A 131 3.53 -1.02 8.28
CA HIS A 131 4.89 -0.59 8.59
C HIS A 131 5.77 -0.96 7.40
N SER A 132 6.46 0.02 6.83
CA SER A 132 7.39 -0.18 5.74
C SER A 132 8.83 -0.01 6.18
N HIS A 133 9.72 -0.79 5.60
CA HIS A 133 11.15 -0.71 5.85
C HIS A 133 11.93 -1.21 4.64
N ALA A 134 13.12 -0.66 4.44
CA ALA A 134 14.04 -1.19 3.44
C ALA A 134 14.64 -2.52 3.91
N ASP A 135 15.00 -3.36 2.92
CA ASP A 135 15.83 -4.54 3.13
C ASP A 135 17.09 -4.23 3.95
N SER A 136 17.65 -5.25 4.63
CA SER A 136 18.95 -5.07 5.28
C SER A 136 20.03 -4.76 4.25
N ALA A 137 20.74 -3.64 4.47
CA ALA A 137 21.91 -3.27 3.69
C ALA A 137 22.95 -4.41 3.61
N GLU A 138 23.14 -5.14 4.71
CA GLU A 138 24.06 -6.28 4.78
C GLU A 138 23.62 -7.45 3.90
N ASP A 139 22.31 -7.74 3.86
CA ASP A 139 21.76 -8.79 3.02
C ASP A 139 21.84 -8.42 1.54
N VAL A 140 21.55 -7.16 1.18
CA VAL A 140 21.71 -6.64 -0.18
C VAL A 140 23.16 -6.72 -0.61
N ILE A 141 24.11 -6.23 0.19
CA ILE A 141 25.56 -6.28 -0.11
C ILE A 141 26.05 -7.73 -0.25
N ARG A 142 25.53 -8.67 0.56
CA ARG A 142 25.90 -10.09 0.47
C ARG A 142 25.53 -10.70 -0.88
N VAL A 143 24.41 -10.29 -1.46
CA VAL A 143 23.94 -10.78 -2.77
C VAL A 143 24.55 -9.97 -3.91
N CYS A 144 24.61 -8.65 -3.76
CA CYS A 144 25.14 -7.70 -4.74
C CYS A 144 26.08 -6.67 -4.07
N PRO A 145 27.40 -6.95 -4.01
CA PRO A 145 28.37 -6.05 -3.37
C PRO A 145 28.51 -4.68 -4.04
N ASP A 146 28.21 -4.59 -5.33
CA ASP A 146 28.36 -3.37 -6.14
C ASP A 146 27.04 -2.58 -6.28
N CYS A 147 25.93 -3.08 -5.74
CA CYS A 147 24.63 -2.42 -5.86
C CYS A 147 24.57 -1.20 -4.92
N PRO A 148 24.18 -0.02 -5.43
CA PRO A 148 24.04 1.16 -4.59
C PRO A 148 22.84 1.00 -3.67
N LEU A 149 23.07 1.21 -2.38
CA LEU A 149 22.04 1.16 -1.35
C LEU A 149 21.20 2.44 -1.32
N LEU A 150 20.02 2.35 -0.70
CA LEU A 150 19.22 3.50 -0.34
C LEU A 150 20.01 4.45 0.55
N GLU A 151 19.92 5.74 0.21
CA GLU A 151 20.53 6.82 0.96
C GLU A 151 19.45 7.66 1.65
N ASN A 152 19.82 8.33 2.73
CA ASN A 152 18.95 9.26 3.43
C ASN A 152 18.52 10.41 2.51
N LEU A 153 17.22 10.68 2.46
CA LEU A 153 16.66 11.73 1.62
C LEU A 153 17.12 13.15 2.03
N ASN A 154 17.57 13.33 3.28
CA ASN A 154 18.13 14.59 3.80
C ASN A 154 19.66 14.72 3.57
N ASN A 155 20.29 13.74 2.92
CA ASN A 155 21.70 13.84 2.55
C ASN A 155 21.91 15.06 1.63
N SER A 156 22.95 15.86 1.89
CA SER A 156 23.18 17.11 1.16
C SER A 156 23.37 16.90 -0.34
N GLU A 157 23.95 15.78 -0.76
CA GLU A 157 24.13 15.47 -2.19
C GLU A 157 22.83 15.06 -2.86
N VAL A 158 21.95 14.39 -2.12
CA VAL A 158 20.60 14.05 -2.57
C VAL A 158 19.78 15.32 -2.76
N LEU A 159 19.76 16.20 -1.75
CA LEU A 159 19.04 17.47 -1.80
C LEU A 159 19.55 18.37 -2.93
N THR A 160 20.87 18.50 -3.05
CA THR A 160 21.50 19.32 -4.10
C THR A 160 21.27 18.71 -5.49
N GLY A 161 21.35 17.38 -5.60
CA GLY A 161 21.13 16.65 -6.85
C GLY A 161 19.68 16.79 -7.35
N ALA A 162 18.69 16.63 -6.46
CA ALA A 162 17.29 16.82 -6.81
C ALA A 162 16.99 18.27 -7.24
N ALA A 163 17.53 19.26 -6.50
CA ALA A 163 17.39 20.66 -6.88
C ALA A 163 18.04 20.98 -8.22
N ALA A 164 19.25 20.46 -8.47
CA ALA A 164 19.95 20.64 -9.74
C ALA A 164 19.19 19.99 -10.91
N ALA A 165 18.68 18.77 -10.73
CA ALA A 165 17.89 18.07 -11.73
C ALA A 165 16.58 18.80 -12.08
N LEU A 166 15.86 19.31 -11.08
CA LEU A 166 14.64 20.09 -11.31
C LEU A 166 14.94 21.40 -12.05
N ASN A 167 16.00 22.11 -11.66
CA ASN A 167 16.42 23.33 -12.33
C ASN A 167 16.82 23.07 -13.79
N GLU A 168 17.56 21.99 -14.04
CA GLU A 168 17.96 21.58 -15.39
C GLU A 168 16.73 21.30 -16.27
N HIS A 169 15.74 20.57 -15.76
CA HIS A 169 14.50 20.31 -16.48
C HIS A 169 13.72 21.61 -16.77
N ASN A 170 13.48 22.43 -15.75
CA ASN A 170 12.73 23.69 -15.89
C ASN A 170 13.43 24.68 -16.84
N SER A 171 14.76 24.61 -16.98
CA SER A 171 15.50 25.48 -17.91
C SER A 171 15.35 25.10 -19.39
N LYS A 172 14.97 23.85 -19.67
CA LYS A 172 14.90 23.28 -21.03
C LYS A 172 13.50 23.26 -21.61
N THR A 173 12.47 23.35 -20.76
CA THR A 173 11.07 23.39 -21.20
C THR A 173 10.50 24.81 -21.15
N ALA A 174 9.59 25.12 -22.07
CA ALA A 174 8.78 26.34 -22.05
C ALA A 174 7.42 26.12 -21.35
N ASP A 175 7.19 24.93 -20.79
CA ASP A 175 5.96 24.56 -20.09
C ASP A 175 5.81 25.31 -18.75
N ALA A 176 4.78 24.92 -17.98
CA ALA A 176 4.59 25.38 -16.61
C ALA A 176 5.84 25.09 -15.77
N TYR A 177 6.24 26.07 -14.95
CA TYR A 177 7.33 25.89 -14.01
C TYR A 177 6.94 24.84 -12.97
N LEU A 178 7.80 23.84 -12.78
CA LEU A 178 7.56 22.74 -11.85
C LEU A 178 8.20 23.02 -10.50
N LYS A 179 7.49 22.69 -9.41
CA LYS A 179 8.02 22.66 -8.06
C LYS A 179 8.14 21.23 -7.55
N LEU A 180 9.18 21.00 -6.74
CA LEU A 180 9.38 19.75 -6.02
C LEU A 180 8.24 19.54 -5.01
N LEU A 181 7.64 18.36 -5.01
CA LEU A 181 6.70 17.93 -3.97
C LEU A 181 7.45 17.13 -2.90
N GLU A 182 8.16 16.09 -3.33
CA GLU A 182 8.94 15.23 -2.44
C GLU A 182 10.06 14.52 -3.21
N ILE A 183 11.10 14.14 -2.48
CA ILE A 183 12.08 13.16 -2.96
C ILE A 183 11.62 11.82 -2.42
N GLY A 184 11.27 10.89 -3.30
CA GLY A 184 10.75 9.58 -2.89
C GLY A 184 11.87 8.56 -2.68
N ARG A 185 12.94 8.62 -3.49
CA ARG A 185 14.03 7.64 -3.41
C ARG A 185 15.37 8.28 -3.76
N ALA A 186 16.43 7.87 -3.08
CA ALA A 186 17.78 8.27 -3.39
C ALA A 186 18.79 7.15 -3.17
N ARG A 187 19.85 7.12 -3.99
CA ARG A 187 20.97 6.19 -3.86
C ARG A 187 22.26 6.91 -4.23
N ILE A 188 23.36 6.59 -3.56
CA ILE A 188 24.68 7.10 -3.91
C ILE A 188 25.58 5.92 -4.25
N GLN A 189 26.18 5.98 -5.44
CA GLN A 189 27.23 5.07 -5.85
C GLN A 189 28.57 5.79 -5.74
N PHE A 190 29.55 5.14 -5.12
CA PHE A 190 30.89 5.70 -4.93
C PHE A 190 31.92 5.20 -5.95
N HIS A 191 31.74 4.01 -6.50
CA HIS A 191 32.71 3.36 -7.40
C HIS A 191 32.00 2.79 -8.63
N PRO A 192 32.57 2.90 -9.85
CA PRO A 192 33.84 3.55 -10.19
C PRO A 192 33.76 5.08 -10.30
N VAL A 193 32.55 5.63 -10.39
CA VAL A 193 32.27 7.07 -10.48
C VAL A 193 31.28 7.43 -9.39
N ARG A 194 31.41 8.63 -8.85
CA ARG A 194 30.50 9.14 -7.85
C ARG A 194 29.20 9.61 -8.51
N LEU A 195 28.15 8.81 -8.36
CA LEU A 195 26.83 9.05 -8.95
C LEU A 195 25.78 9.19 -7.85
N VAL A 196 24.94 10.20 -7.99
CA VAL A 196 23.75 10.39 -7.15
C VAL A 196 22.53 10.09 -8.02
N PHE A 197 21.75 9.11 -7.61
CA PHE A 197 20.47 8.77 -8.24
C PHE A 197 19.36 9.31 -7.37
N VAL A 198 18.45 10.10 -7.94
CA VAL A 198 17.29 10.63 -7.24
C VAL A 198 16.03 10.40 -8.03
N GLU A 199 14.96 10.05 -7.33
CA GLU A 199 13.62 9.93 -7.86
C GLU A 199 12.69 10.82 -7.03
N PHE A 200 11.95 11.71 -7.69
CA PHE A 200 11.20 12.77 -7.00
C PHE A 200 9.91 13.13 -7.74
N ALA A 201 8.89 13.51 -6.97
CA ALA A 201 7.62 13.98 -7.48
C ALA A 201 7.62 15.50 -7.63
N VAL A 202 6.91 15.98 -8.64
CA VAL A 202 6.79 17.40 -8.97
C VAL A 202 5.35 17.77 -9.26
N ALA A 203 5.02 19.05 -9.15
CA ALA A 203 3.74 19.60 -9.55
C ALA A 203 3.90 20.91 -10.31
N ALA A 204 3.00 21.14 -11.24
CA ALA A 204 2.91 22.38 -12.00
C ALA A 204 2.51 23.56 -11.10
N THR A 205 3.04 24.73 -11.44
CA THR A 205 2.69 26.01 -10.81
C THR A 205 1.87 26.88 -11.75
N ASN A 206 1.36 27.99 -11.22
CA ASN A 206 0.70 29.05 -11.97
C ASN A 206 1.65 29.90 -12.84
N CYS A 207 2.96 29.62 -12.83
CA CYS A 207 3.95 30.31 -13.65
C CYS A 207 4.34 29.47 -14.86
N SER A 208 4.69 30.15 -15.95
CA SER A 208 5.56 29.60 -16.99
C SER A 208 7.02 29.54 -16.53
N ALA A 209 7.83 28.73 -17.22
CA ALA A 209 9.27 28.69 -17.01
C ALA A 209 9.98 30.04 -17.23
N GLU A 210 9.42 30.96 -18.02
CA GLU A 210 9.97 32.31 -18.21
C GLU A 210 9.61 33.27 -17.07
N GLU A 211 8.36 33.23 -16.60
CA GLU A 211 7.92 34.06 -15.47
C GLU A 211 8.67 33.73 -14.18
N SER A 212 9.01 32.45 -13.97
CA SER A 212 9.77 32.03 -12.79
C SER A 212 11.19 32.64 -12.76
N LYS A 213 11.81 32.96 -13.91
CA LYS A 213 13.13 33.62 -13.95
C LYS A 213 13.10 35.02 -13.33
N ALA A 214 11.96 35.70 -13.36
CA ALA A 214 11.79 37.01 -12.76
C ALA A 214 11.53 36.91 -11.25
N ASN A 215 10.70 35.95 -10.82
CA ASN A 215 10.38 35.74 -9.41
C ASN A 215 9.85 34.33 -9.11
N VAL A 216 10.74 33.40 -8.76
CA VAL A 216 10.39 32.01 -8.40
C VAL A 216 9.46 31.94 -7.18
N ASP A 217 9.58 32.88 -6.24
CA ASP A 217 8.80 32.90 -5.00
C ASP A 217 7.32 33.23 -5.25
N ALA A 218 7.02 33.91 -6.37
CA ALA A 218 5.64 34.21 -6.78
C ALA A 218 4.92 32.99 -7.39
N CYS A 219 5.66 31.95 -7.80
CA CYS A 219 5.10 30.78 -8.45
C CYS A 219 4.48 29.84 -7.42
N GLN A 220 3.15 29.72 -7.42
CA GLN A 220 2.40 28.91 -6.48
C GLN A 220 1.95 27.61 -7.13
N LEU A 221 1.92 26.53 -6.35
CA LEU A 221 1.34 25.28 -6.80
C LEU A 221 -0.12 25.51 -7.19
N LEU A 222 -0.53 24.89 -8.30
CA LEU A 222 -1.93 24.91 -8.69
C LEU A 222 -2.76 24.11 -7.67
N PRO A 223 -4.05 24.45 -7.49
CA PRO A 223 -4.98 23.60 -6.75
C PRO A 223 -4.93 22.16 -7.27
N GLU A 224 -5.07 21.19 -6.38
CA GLU A 224 -5.02 19.76 -6.71
C GLU A 224 -5.94 19.35 -7.87
N ASP A 225 -7.15 19.91 -7.90
CA ASP A 225 -8.17 19.68 -8.93
C ASP A 225 -7.81 20.26 -10.31
N GLU A 226 -6.76 21.07 -10.38
CA GLU A 226 -6.26 21.71 -11.60
C GLU A 226 -4.78 21.40 -11.88
N SER A 227 -4.10 20.74 -10.94
CA SER A 227 -2.66 20.51 -10.99
C SER A 227 -2.30 19.35 -11.92
N ASN A 228 -1.25 19.56 -12.71
CA ASN A 228 -0.54 18.49 -13.40
C ASN A 228 0.62 18.04 -12.53
N PHE A 229 0.62 16.76 -12.18
CA PHE A 229 1.69 16.14 -11.40
C PHE A 229 2.75 15.57 -12.33
N GLY A 230 3.92 15.27 -11.79
CA GLY A 230 4.95 14.59 -12.52
C GLY A 230 5.84 13.77 -11.62
N PHE A 231 6.60 12.89 -12.25
CA PHE A 231 7.62 12.12 -11.58
C PHE A 231 8.91 12.16 -12.41
N CYS A 232 10.00 12.49 -11.74
CA CYS A 232 11.30 12.65 -12.34
C CYS A 232 12.28 11.64 -11.78
N THR A 233 13.13 11.12 -12.65
CA THR A 233 14.31 10.34 -12.30
C THR A 233 15.55 11.05 -12.81
N ALA A 234 16.56 11.20 -11.96
CA ALA A 234 17.80 11.86 -12.34
C ALA A 234 19.03 11.09 -11.88
N THR A 235 20.08 11.22 -12.69
CA THR A 235 21.44 10.75 -12.38
C THR A 235 22.37 11.94 -12.46
N ILE A 236 23.10 12.18 -11.37
CA ILE A 236 24.06 13.28 -11.25
C ILE A 236 25.45 12.68 -11.06
N ALA A 237 26.35 12.95 -12.01
CA ALA A 237 27.77 12.66 -11.84
C ALA A 237 28.42 13.82 -11.09
N THR A 238 29.05 13.57 -9.94
CA THR A 238 29.63 14.65 -9.12
C THR A 238 31.12 14.89 -9.39
N GLU A 239 31.85 13.91 -9.95
CA GLU A 239 33.26 14.01 -10.32
C GLU A 239 33.55 13.18 -11.59
N PRO A 240 34.40 13.63 -12.55
CA PRO A 240 35.20 14.86 -12.59
C PRO A 240 34.47 16.09 -13.17
N THR A 241 33.26 15.94 -13.70
CA THR A 241 32.42 17.03 -14.21
C THR A 241 31.00 16.84 -13.70
N THR A 242 30.35 17.91 -13.26
CA THR A 242 28.94 17.89 -12.86
C THR A 242 28.07 17.74 -14.10
N ASP A 243 27.63 16.51 -14.38
CA ASP A 243 26.69 16.21 -15.46
C ASP A 243 25.36 15.75 -14.86
N VAL A 244 24.26 16.31 -15.37
CA VAL A 244 22.92 16.10 -14.83
C VAL A 244 22.04 15.55 -15.94
N GLN A 245 21.69 14.28 -15.82
CA GLN A 245 20.69 13.64 -16.67
C GLN A 245 19.37 13.55 -15.89
N VAL A 246 18.32 14.18 -16.41
CA VAL A 246 16.98 14.18 -15.80
C VAL A 246 15.95 13.78 -16.85
N ASP A 247 15.07 12.86 -16.48
CA ASP A 247 13.87 12.47 -17.22
C ASP A 247 12.65 12.69 -16.35
N CYS A 248 11.67 13.44 -16.84
CA CYS A 248 10.45 13.76 -16.12
C CYS A 248 9.23 13.33 -16.93
N LYS A 249 8.35 12.55 -16.31
CA LYS A 249 7.07 12.15 -16.87
C LYS A 249 5.97 12.95 -16.19
N LEU A 250 5.34 13.83 -16.95
CA LEU A 250 4.18 14.60 -16.49
C LEU A 250 2.90 13.82 -16.73
N TYR A 251 2.03 13.84 -15.74
CA TYR A 251 0.71 13.27 -15.74
C TYR A 251 -0.29 14.42 -15.78
N GLY A 252 -1.29 14.35 -16.67
CA GLY A 252 -2.42 15.26 -16.61
C GLY A 252 -3.19 15.11 -15.30
N HIS A 253 -4.04 16.08 -14.96
CA HIS A 253 -4.93 16.02 -13.80
C HIS A 253 -5.58 14.63 -13.62
N GLN A 254 -5.40 14.04 -12.44
CA GLN A 254 -5.94 12.73 -12.07
C GLN A 254 -7.11 12.91 -11.09
N PRO A 255 -8.37 12.64 -11.50
CA PRO A 255 -9.52 12.77 -10.61
C PRO A 255 -9.41 11.80 -9.42
N GLY A 256 -9.51 12.31 -8.19
CA GLY A 256 -9.56 11.49 -6.97
C GLY A 256 -8.22 11.11 -6.35
N VAL A 257 -7.10 11.53 -6.93
CA VAL A 257 -5.79 11.49 -6.26
C VAL A 257 -5.70 12.71 -5.35
N SER A 258 -5.44 12.49 -4.05
CA SER A 258 -5.26 13.57 -3.09
C SER A 258 -3.84 13.62 -2.50
N TYR A 259 -3.13 14.71 -2.73
CA TYR A 259 -1.82 15.05 -2.20
C TYR A 259 -1.98 16.21 -1.19
N PRO A 260 -1.74 15.98 0.11
CA PRO A 260 -1.81 17.04 1.10
C PRO A 260 -0.68 18.05 0.83
N HIS A 261 -1.03 19.29 0.49
CA HIS A 261 -0.06 20.37 0.45
C HIS A 261 0.43 20.67 1.88
N PRO A 262 1.73 20.53 2.20
CA PRO A 262 2.28 21.03 3.44
C PRO A 262 2.35 22.56 3.35
N GLY A 263 1.27 23.25 3.71
CA GLY A 263 1.26 24.71 3.67
C GLY A 263 -0.07 25.43 3.89
N GLN A 264 -1.21 24.74 3.92
CA GLN A 264 -2.51 25.44 4.00
C GLN A 264 -3.06 25.63 5.43
N ASP A 265 -2.42 25.05 6.45
CA ASP A 265 -2.88 25.10 7.85
C ASP A 265 -1.95 25.84 8.83
N THR A 266 -1.00 26.66 8.37
CA THR A 266 -0.24 27.53 9.28
C THR A 266 -0.19 28.99 8.82
N SER A 267 -0.97 29.82 9.52
CA SER A 267 -0.71 31.24 9.73
C SER A 267 0.65 31.44 10.41
N ALA A 268 1.75 31.24 9.68
CA ALA A 268 3.09 31.72 10.03
C ALA A 268 4.01 31.51 8.81
N GLY A 269 4.44 32.61 8.18
CA GLY A 269 5.38 32.60 7.08
C GLY A 269 6.74 32.03 7.49
N LEU A 270 6.98 30.77 7.12
CA LEU A 270 8.29 30.13 7.08
C LEU A 270 8.43 29.38 5.75
N LEU A 271 9.63 29.43 5.19
CA LEU A 271 10.03 28.89 3.88
C LEU A 271 9.65 27.40 3.72
N PRO A 272 9.40 26.92 2.48
CA PRO A 272 9.10 25.52 2.23
C PRO A 272 10.27 24.67 2.70
N ASN A 273 10.00 23.84 3.71
CA ASN A 273 10.98 22.94 4.29
C ASN A 273 11.27 21.85 3.25
N VAL A 274 12.48 21.83 2.71
CA VAL A 274 13.00 20.77 1.84
C VAL A 274 13.28 19.54 2.70
N GLN A 275 12.22 18.92 3.21
CA GLN A 275 12.28 17.64 3.90
C GLN A 275 11.81 16.56 2.93
N GLY A 276 12.66 15.55 2.70
CA GLY A 276 12.24 14.34 2.02
C GLY A 276 11.19 13.63 2.88
N PHE A 277 10.01 13.38 2.31
CA PHE A 277 8.96 12.61 2.97
C PHE A 277 9.12 11.13 2.58
N THR A 278 9.19 10.24 3.57
CA THR A 278 9.27 8.79 3.37
C THR A 278 7.86 8.18 3.37
N ASN A 279 7.52 7.42 2.31
CA ASN A 279 6.25 6.76 1.92
C ASN A 279 5.11 6.64 2.98
N HIS A 280 3.87 6.99 2.59
CA HIS A 280 2.60 6.98 3.36
C HIS A 280 2.51 7.90 4.58
N ASN A 281 1.36 8.54 4.84
CA ASN A 281 1.15 9.67 5.79
C ASN A 281 1.81 9.52 7.18
N LEU A 282 3.13 9.76 7.30
CA LEU A 282 3.92 9.24 8.40
C LEU A 282 4.88 10.20 9.03
N ARG A 283 4.67 10.35 10.35
CA ARG A 283 5.73 10.74 11.27
C ARG A 283 6.93 9.83 11.00
N LEU A 284 8.09 10.45 10.79
CA LEU A 284 9.39 9.80 10.87
C LEU A 284 9.36 8.75 11.97
N SER A 285 9.61 7.48 11.63
CA SER A 285 10.03 6.52 12.65
C SER A 285 11.33 7.08 13.22
N HIS A 286 11.30 7.50 14.49
CA HIS A 286 12.41 8.23 15.13
C HIS A 286 13.75 7.46 15.11
N ASN A 287 13.75 6.20 14.66
CA ASN A 287 14.89 5.29 14.68
C ASN A 287 15.38 4.83 13.29
N ASN A 288 14.66 5.07 12.18
CA ASN A 288 15.11 4.62 10.85
C ASN A 288 14.64 5.58 9.71
N PRO A 289 15.56 6.23 8.97
CA PRO A 289 15.23 7.20 7.91
C PRO A 289 14.68 6.58 6.62
N VAL A 290 14.62 5.24 6.50
CA VAL A 290 14.04 4.51 5.36
C VAL A 290 12.84 3.65 5.77
N ALA A 291 12.24 3.92 6.93
CA ALA A 291 11.04 3.22 7.42
C ALA A 291 9.86 4.18 7.61
N SER A 292 8.63 3.70 7.50
CA SER A 292 7.41 4.51 7.67
C SER A 292 6.21 3.66 8.15
N GLU A 293 5.41 4.13 9.13
CA GLU A 293 4.26 3.40 9.76
C GLU A 293 2.74 3.81 9.53
N SER A 294 2.06 3.63 8.40
CA SER A 294 0.71 4.21 8.21
C SER A 294 -0.37 3.59 9.11
N SER A 295 -1.38 4.37 9.50
CA SER A 295 -2.55 3.87 10.23
C SER A 295 -3.81 4.64 9.84
N SER A 296 -4.83 3.92 9.39
CA SER A 296 -6.16 4.50 9.17
C SER A 296 -7.05 4.26 10.40
N SER A 297 -7.80 5.27 10.83
CA SER A 297 -8.85 5.10 11.85
C SER A 297 -10.01 4.25 11.31
N GLU A 298 -10.78 3.59 12.17
CA GLU A 298 -11.99 2.88 11.73
C GLU A 298 -13.00 3.90 11.18
N PHE A 299 -13.31 3.82 9.88
CA PHE A 299 -14.31 4.66 9.23
C PHE A 299 -15.66 3.92 9.09
N PRO A 300 -16.80 4.64 9.09
CA PRO A 300 -18.05 4.08 8.62
C PRO A 300 -17.95 3.78 7.12
N THR A 301 -17.84 2.49 6.81
CA THR A 301 -17.97 1.78 5.53
C THR A 301 -17.88 2.67 4.26
N SER A 302 -16.68 2.83 3.69
CA SER A 302 -16.55 3.18 2.28
C SER A 302 -16.77 1.91 1.44
N VAL A 303 -17.78 1.93 0.57
CA VAL A 303 -18.18 0.78 -0.25
C VAL A 303 -17.38 0.80 -1.56
N ILE A 304 -16.23 0.13 -1.58
CA ILE A 304 -15.55 -0.21 -2.84
C ILE A 304 -16.06 -1.57 -3.29
N ALA A 305 -16.71 -1.62 -4.45
CA ALA A 305 -17.30 -2.85 -4.98
C ALA A 305 -16.22 -3.79 -5.54
N ALA A 306 -15.88 -4.84 -4.81
CA ALA A 306 -15.05 -5.93 -5.34
C ALA A 306 -15.77 -6.69 -6.48
N LYS A 307 -15.00 -7.21 -7.44
CA LYS A 307 -15.50 -8.11 -8.51
C LYS A 307 -16.12 -9.37 -7.89
N SER A 308 -17.13 -9.94 -8.56
CA SER A 308 -17.78 -11.17 -8.10
C SER A 308 -16.80 -12.35 -8.09
N VAL A 309 -16.44 -12.85 -6.91
CA VAL A 309 -15.56 -14.02 -6.76
C VAL A 309 -16.38 -15.31 -6.90
N ALA A 310 -15.82 -16.31 -7.59
CA ALA A 310 -16.39 -17.64 -7.66
C ALA A 310 -16.46 -18.26 -6.25
N LYS A 311 -17.67 -18.54 -5.76
CA LYS A 311 -17.87 -19.17 -4.46
C LYS A 311 -17.29 -20.59 -4.47
N ARG A 312 -16.61 -20.97 -3.39
CA ARG A 312 -16.31 -22.36 -3.07
C ARG A 312 -17.63 -23.16 -3.08
N ALA A 313 -17.62 -24.36 -3.66
CA ALA A 313 -18.77 -25.26 -3.58
C ALA A 313 -18.97 -25.68 -2.13
N VAL A 314 -19.87 -24.99 -1.43
CA VAL A 314 -20.32 -25.35 -0.08
C VAL A 314 -21.75 -25.86 -0.22
N ALA A 315 -21.99 -27.09 0.21
CA ALA A 315 -23.33 -27.66 0.26
C ALA A 315 -24.24 -26.80 1.15
N GLU A 316 -25.46 -26.55 0.70
CA GLU A 316 -26.48 -25.76 1.39
C GLU A 316 -26.73 -26.34 2.80
N ALA A 317 -26.35 -25.59 3.83
CA ALA A 317 -26.60 -25.97 5.22
C ALA A 317 -28.02 -25.57 5.62
N ALA A 318 -28.84 -26.56 6.01
CA ALA A 318 -30.17 -26.35 6.57
C ALA A 318 -30.12 -25.56 7.89
N GLN A 319 -31.15 -24.73 8.09
CA GLN A 319 -31.37 -23.87 9.26
C GLN A 319 -31.01 -24.55 10.59
N HIS A 320 -30.12 -23.90 11.35
CA HIS A 320 -29.77 -24.32 12.71
C HIS A 320 -30.63 -23.60 13.75
N ASP A 321 -31.18 -24.39 14.67
CA ASP A 321 -31.78 -23.93 15.91
C ASP A 321 -30.67 -23.49 16.89
N LYS A 322 -30.91 -22.40 17.62
CA LYS A 322 -29.91 -21.76 18.50
C LYS A 322 -29.59 -22.66 19.70
N VAL A 323 -28.42 -23.30 19.69
CA VAL A 323 -27.79 -23.80 20.93
C VAL A 323 -26.59 -22.92 21.25
N VAL A 324 -26.71 -22.15 22.34
CA VAL A 324 -25.61 -21.40 22.93
C VAL A 324 -24.61 -22.41 23.49
N ARG A 325 -23.51 -22.65 22.75
CA ARG A 325 -22.34 -23.37 23.28
C ARG A 325 -21.47 -22.38 24.08
N PRO A 326 -20.85 -22.81 25.18
CA PRO A 326 -19.89 -21.97 25.91
C PRO A 326 -18.75 -21.60 24.97
N VAL A 327 -18.35 -20.32 24.98
CA VAL A 327 -17.17 -19.82 24.27
C VAL A 327 -15.93 -20.39 24.97
N GLY A 328 -15.57 -21.63 24.63
CA GLY A 328 -14.22 -22.12 24.88
C GLY A 328 -13.27 -21.33 23.99
N PHE A 329 -12.18 -20.81 24.56
CA PHE A 329 -11.06 -20.26 23.79
C PHE A 329 -10.51 -21.39 22.90
N ALA A 330 -11.00 -21.50 21.68
CA ALA A 330 -10.30 -22.23 20.64
C ALA A 330 -9.02 -21.44 20.35
N PRO A 331 -7.83 -22.08 20.35
CA PRO A 331 -6.61 -21.43 19.89
C PRO A 331 -6.86 -20.86 18.49
N PRO A 332 -6.36 -19.65 18.18
CA PRO A 332 -6.40 -19.15 16.81
C PRO A 332 -5.80 -20.21 15.88
N PRO A 333 -6.35 -20.38 14.66
CA PRO A 333 -5.76 -21.28 13.69
C PRO A 333 -4.29 -20.90 13.47
N PRO A 334 -3.41 -21.89 13.21
CA PRO A 334 -2.01 -21.61 12.92
C PRO A 334 -1.91 -20.70 11.69
N PRO A 335 -0.91 -19.80 11.63
CA PRO A 335 -0.70 -18.96 10.46
C PRO A 335 -0.59 -19.80 9.19
N CYS A 336 -1.13 -19.31 8.07
CA CYS A 336 -1.25 -20.03 6.81
C CYS A 336 -0.35 -19.47 5.70
N PRO A 337 0.93 -19.19 5.94
CA PRO A 337 1.63 -18.21 5.14
C PRO A 337 1.68 -18.64 3.67
N GLY A 338 1.00 -17.88 2.82
CA GLY A 338 0.67 -18.25 1.44
C GLY A 338 1.87 -18.31 0.53
N ARG A 339 1.62 -18.46 -0.77
CA ARG A 339 2.67 -18.41 -1.80
C ARG A 339 3.33 -17.02 -1.85
N ILE A 340 4.60 -17.03 -2.24
CA ILE A 340 5.38 -15.82 -2.50
C ILE A 340 5.20 -15.45 -3.98
N HIS A 341 4.88 -14.19 -4.26
CA HIS A 341 4.64 -13.72 -5.63
C HIS A 341 5.91 -13.25 -6.34
N TYR A 342 6.86 -12.64 -5.61
CA TYR A 342 8.07 -12.05 -6.21
C TYR A 342 9.36 -12.70 -5.70
N PHE A 343 9.71 -12.43 -4.45
CA PHE A 343 10.88 -13.01 -3.81
C PHE A 343 10.65 -13.15 -2.31
N LYS A 344 11.48 -14.00 -1.71
CA LYS A 344 11.43 -14.21 -0.28
C LYS A 344 12.11 -13.03 0.41
N ILE A 345 11.31 -12.39 1.25
CA ILE A 345 11.68 -11.50 2.33
C ILE A 345 12.48 -12.30 3.38
#